data_AF-A0A840PKM1-F1
#
_entry.id   AF-A0A840PKM1-F1
#
_cell.length_a   1.000
_cell.length_b   1.000
_cell.length_c   1.000
_cell.angle_alpha   90.00
_cell.angle_beta   90.00
_cell.angle_gamma   90.00
#
_symmetry.space_group_name_H-M   'P 1'
#
loop_
_entity.id
_entity.type
_entity.pdbx_description
1 polymer ?
#
loop_
_entity_poly.entity_id
_entity_poly.type
_entity_poly.pdbx_seq_one_letter_code
_entity_poly.pdbx_strand_id
1 'polypeptide(L)'
;MVTDLNHLPVAAPPWRACTLRASAPTSYLIRLRYGDARVSWIGTADDANQCVPTTNGTLRTWSYIGDTVGSAYQEGRWPSLTPPDECEPGPGRIGQDRQLVPEGSIGLTVCGLSVKAPQRKSHGADTAKKVAAEIDSLRAERFDGACRPGRGSAIRLVFRYAQGPPAAVTVWGTECGMENTFLRGALSAELMDELSGLLD
;
A
#
# COMPACT_ATOMS: atom_id res chain seq x y z
N MET A 1 10.15 -16.05 2.40
CA MET A 1 10.54 -15.85 3.81
C MET A 1 9.59 -14.83 4.40
N VAL A 2 9.00 -15.06 5.58
CA VAL A 2 7.89 -14.28 6.18
C VAL A 2 8.33 -12.92 6.76
N THR A 3 9.45 -12.38 6.28
CA THR A 3 10.03 -11.12 6.76
C THR A 3 9.28 -9.89 6.22
N ASP A 4 8.53 -10.07 5.15
CA ASP A 4 7.60 -9.10 4.56
C ASP A 4 6.56 -8.59 5.57
N LEU A 5 6.08 -9.43 6.49
CA LEU A 5 5.13 -9.04 7.53
C LEU A 5 5.67 -7.98 8.52
N ASN A 6 6.99 -7.87 8.65
CA ASN A 6 7.61 -6.87 9.53
C ASN A 6 7.46 -5.44 9.00
N HIS A 7 7.02 -5.31 7.76
CA HIS A 7 6.86 -4.05 7.08
C HIS A 7 5.40 -3.67 6.93
N LEU A 8 4.42 -4.39 7.48
CA LEU A 8 3.04 -3.96 7.38
C LEU A 8 2.81 -2.63 8.14
N PRO A 9 2.03 -1.69 7.58
CA PRO A 9 1.68 -0.45 8.25
C PRO A 9 0.81 -0.71 9.46
N VAL A 10 0.89 0.17 10.45
CA VAL A 10 0.01 0.15 11.64
C VAL A 10 -1.18 1.06 11.34
N ALA A 11 -2.42 0.57 11.35
CA ALA A 11 -3.54 1.35 10.78
C ALA A 11 -4.78 1.51 11.68
N ALA A 12 -5.42 2.66 11.47
CA ALA A 12 -6.75 3.09 11.95
C ALA A 12 -7.90 2.45 11.12
N PRO A 13 -9.19 2.53 11.53
CA PRO A 13 -10.35 1.76 11.01
C PRO A 13 -10.49 1.73 9.48
N PRO A 14 -11.23 0.76 8.91
CA PRO A 14 -11.29 0.56 7.47
C PRO A 14 -11.93 1.76 6.78
N TRP A 15 -11.44 2.06 5.58
CA TRP A 15 -12.00 3.07 4.68
C TRP A 15 -13.26 2.58 3.93
N ARG A 16 -13.62 1.28 4.03
CA ARG A 16 -14.78 0.69 3.37
C ARG A 16 -15.85 0.18 4.34
N ALA A 17 -17.10 0.29 3.93
CA ALA A 17 -18.24 -0.29 4.64
C ALA A 17 -18.22 -1.82 4.51
N CYS A 18 -18.03 -2.52 5.63
CA CYS A 18 -18.04 -3.97 5.72
C CYS A 18 -19.47 -4.54 5.80
N THR A 19 -20.31 -4.23 4.80
CA THR A 19 -21.76 -4.42 4.87
C THR A 19 -22.28 -5.64 4.12
N LEU A 20 -21.49 -6.26 3.23
CA LEU A 20 -21.90 -7.47 2.54
C LEU A 20 -21.68 -8.68 3.47
N ARG A 21 -22.71 -9.51 3.71
CA ARG A 21 -22.51 -10.83 4.33
C ARG A 21 -21.94 -11.78 3.28
N ALA A 22 -20.63 -11.94 3.26
CA ALA A 22 -20.04 -13.12 2.63
C ALA A 22 -20.12 -14.32 3.58
N SER A 23 -19.78 -15.51 3.08
CA SER A 23 -19.63 -16.75 3.85
C SER A 23 -18.81 -16.55 5.13
N ALA A 24 -18.96 -17.46 6.10
CA ALA A 24 -18.20 -17.39 7.34
C ALA A 24 -16.69 -17.32 7.03
N PRO A 25 -15.96 -16.35 7.62
CA PRO A 25 -14.54 -16.18 7.35
C PRO A 25 -13.73 -17.33 7.94
N THR A 26 -12.66 -17.75 7.26
CA THR A 26 -11.71 -18.73 7.79
C THR A 26 -10.62 -17.98 8.55
N SER A 27 -10.61 -18.08 9.87
CA SER A 27 -9.62 -17.42 10.73
C SER A 27 -8.30 -18.17 10.75
N TYR A 28 -7.19 -17.44 10.62
CA TYR A 28 -5.84 -17.98 10.70
C TYR A 28 -5.06 -17.34 11.84
N LEU A 29 -4.21 -18.14 12.48
CA LEU A 29 -3.23 -17.69 13.48
C LEU A 29 -1.84 -18.17 13.06
N ILE A 30 -0.97 -17.23 12.74
CA ILE A 30 0.37 -17.48 12.20
C ILE A 30 1.41 -17.21 13.28
N ARG A 31 2.34 -18.14 13.47
CA ARG A 31 3.50 -17.94 14.33
C ARG A 31 4.68 -17.43 13.51
N LEU A 32 5.17 -16.24 13.84
CA LEU A 32 6.41 -15.69 13.31
C LEU A 32 7.56 -15.93 14.28
N ARG A 33 8.70 -16.36 13.75
CA ARG A 33 9.97 -16.45 14.48
C ARG A 33 10.96 -15.48 13.87
N TYR A 34 11.49 -14.60 14.69
CA TYR A 34 12.54 -13.66 14.32
C TYR A 34 13.91 -14.30 14.51
N GLY A 35 14.93 -13.78 13.81
CA GLY A 35 16.30 -14.30 13.86
C GLY A 35 16.92 -14.27 15.25
N ASP A 36 16.39 -13.46 16.16
CA ASP A 36 16.82 -13.32 17.55
C ASP A 36 15.94 -14.14 18.53
N ALA A 37 15.31 -15.21 18.04
CA ALA A 37 14.44 -16.12 18.78
C ALA A 37 13.13 -15.51 19.34
N ARG A 38 12.87 -14.21 19.12
CA ARG A 38 11.55 -13.64 19.43
C ARG A 38 10.45 -14.32 18.61
N VAL A 39 9.28 -14.46 19.22
CA VAL A 39 8.08 -15.02 18.59
C VAL A 39 6.99 -13.98 18.60
N SER A 40 6.31 -13.81 17.47
CA SER A 40 5.07 -13.03 17.38
C SER A 40 3.97 -13.91 16.80
N TRP A 41 2.73 -13.62 17.19
CA TRP A 41 1.55 -14.27 16.64
C TRP A 41 0.75 -13.25 15.85
N ILE A 42 0.33 -13.61 14.64
CA ILE A 42 -0.49 -12.76 13.78
C ILE A 42 -1.80 -13.47 13.50
N GLY A 43 -2.90 -12.82 13.88
CA GLY A 43 -4.25 -13.20 13.50
C GLY A 43 -4.70 -12.46 12.24
N THR A 44 -5.36 -13.18 11.34
CA THR A 44 -6.08 -12.62 10.18
C THR A 44 -7.19 -13.58 9.78
N ALA A 45 -7.94 -13.31 8.73
CA ALA A 45 -8.86 -14.28 8.16
C ALA A 45 -8.96 -14.14 6.64
N ASP A 46 -9.18 -15.26 5.97
CA ASP A 46 -9.74 -15.26 4.61
C ASP A 46 -11.23 -14.92 4.72
N ASP A 47 -11.57 -13.74 4.23
CA ASP A 47 -12.89 -13.13 4.24
C ASP A 47 -13.12 -12.51 2.87
N ALA A 48 -14.22 -12.87 2.20
CA ALA A 48 -14.48 -12.39 0.84
C ALA A 48 -14.66 -10.86 0.77
N ASN A 49 -15.01 -10.21 1.88
CA ASN A 49 -15.07 -8.74 1.96
C ASN A 49 -13.79 -8.12 2.50
N GLN A 50 -12.81 -8.96 2.88
CA GLN A 50 -11.51 -8.56 3.36
C GLN A 50 -11.62 -7.58 4.56
N CYS A 51 -12.62 -7.80 5.41
CA CYS A 51 -13.02 -6.92 6.50
C CYS A 51 -12.50 -7.35 7.86
N VAL A 52 -11.83 -8.49 7.92
CA VAL A 52 -11.08 -8.89 9.11
C VAL A 52 -9.71 -8.22 9.08
N PRO A 53 -9.38 -7.35 10.06
CA PRO A 53 -8.06 -6.74 10.12
C PRO A 53 -7.02 -7.79 10.50
N THR A 54 -5.79 -7.55 10.06
CA THR A 54 -4.62 -8.31 10.50
C THR A 54 -4.11 -7.72 11.81
N THR A 55 -3.78 -8.56 12.81
CA THR A 55 -3.48 -8.11 14.17
C THR A 55 -2.46 -9.02 14.85
N ASN A 56 -1.67 -8.48 15.79
CA ASN A 56 -0.84 -9.28 16.70
C ASN A 56 -1.35 -9.26 18.15
N GLY A 57 -2.59 -8.79 18.37
CA GLY A 57 -3.20 -8.61 19.68
C GLY A 57 -2.94 -7.25 20.32
N THR A 58 -1.91 -6.51 19.90
CA THR A 58 -1.60 -5.15 20.40
C THR A 58 -1.75 -4.08 19.33
N LEU A 59 -1.47 -4.42 18.07
CA LEU A 59 -1.60 -3.57 16.90
C LEU A 59 -2.58 -4.20 15.91
N ARG A 60 -3.28 -3.36 15.15
CA ARG A 60 -4.15 -3.76 14.05
C ARG A 60 -3.72 -3.05 12.77
N THR A 61 -3.91 -3.72 11.64
CA THR A 61 -3.74 -3.16 10.31
C THR A 61 -4.86 -3.60 9.39
N TRP A 62 -5.25 -2.70 8.49
CA TRP A 62 -6.21 -2.96 7.42
C TRP A 62 -5.55 -3.37 6.11
N SER A 63 -4.22 -3.49 6.12
CA SER A 63 -3.50 -4.28 5.13
C SER A 63 -4.00 -5.73 5.21
N TYR A 64 -4.80 -6.10 4.23
CA TYR A 64 -5.40 -7.41 4.15
C TYR A 64 -4.41 -8.40 3.55
N ILE A 65 -4.16 -9.49 4.28
CA ILE A 65 -3.30 -10.60 3.84
C ILE A 65 -4.04 -11.94 3.93
N GLY A 66 -5.34 -11.95 4.19
CA GLY A 66 -6.13 -13.16 4.43
C GLY A 66 -6.02 -14.17 3.30
N ASP A 67 -6.18 -13.72 2.05
CA ASP A 67 -6.06 -14.57 0.86
C ASP A 67 -4.66 -15.19 0.76
N THR A 68 -3.61 -14.38 1.01
CA THR A 68 -2.23 -14.85 1.02
C THR A 68 -2.01 -15.94 2.07
N VAL A 69 -2.56 -15.76 3.28
CA VAL A 69 -2.43 -16.75 4.35
C VAL A 69 -3.22 -18.01 4.04
N GLY A 70 -4.40 -17.88 3.44
CA GLY A 70 -5.18 -19.01 2.93
C GLY A 70 -4.42 -19.79 1.88
N SER A 71 -3.87 -19.14 0.85
CA SER A 71 -3.02 -19.78 -0.15
C SER A 71 -1.79 -20.44 0.48
N ALA A 72 -1.13 -19.78 1.44
CA ALA A 72 0.03 -20.35 2.10
C ALA A 72 -0.31 -21.61 2.92
N TYR A 73 -1.47 -21.63 3.56
CA TYR A 73 -1.98 -22.79 4.28
C TYR A 73 -2.27 -23.96 3.32
N GLN A 74 -2.90 -23.70 2.16
CA GLN A 74 -3.22 -24.73 1.17
C GLN A 74 -1.98 -25.26 0.44
N GLU A 75 -1.05 -24.38 0.08
CA GLU A 75 0.14 -24.75 -0.70
C GLU A 75 1.32 -25.22 0.16
N GLY A 76 1.26 -25.02 1.48
CA GLY A 76 2.36 -25.31 2.40
C GLY A 76 3.60 -24.43 2.18
N ARG A 77 3.49 -23.34 1.40
CA ARG A 77 4.58 -22.39 1.15
C ARG A 77 4.11 -20.95 1.36
N TRP A 78 4.99 -20.10 1.90
CA TRP A 78 4.69 -18.67 2.00
C TRP A 78 4.95 -17.97 0.65
N PRO A 79 3.92 -17.40 -0.01
CA PRO A 79 4.11 -16.65 -1.24
C PRO A 79 4.69 -15.26 -0.94
N SER A 80 5.13 -14.54 -1.98
CA SER A 80 5.52 -13.14 -1.85
C SER A 80 4.28 -12.26 -1.61
N LEU A 81 4.32 -11.37 -0.62
CA LEU A 81 3.31 -10.32 -0.45
C LEU A 81 3.43 -9.18 -1.47
N THR A 82 4.57 -9.08 -2.18
CA THR A 82 4.71 -8.13 -3.29
C THR A 82 3.92 -8.66 -4.49
N PRO A 83 3.00 -7.85 -5.06
CA PRO A 83 2.27 -8.22 -6.26
C PRO A 83 3.20 -8.57 -7.43
N PRO A 84 2.80 -9.48 -8.34
CA PRO A 84 3.59 -9.81 -9.54
C PRO A 84 3.81 -8.62 -10.47
N ASP A 85 2.84 -7.70 -10.53
CA ASP A 85 2.97 -6.42 -11.23
C ASP A 85 3.26 -5.31 -10.22
N GLU A 86 4.39 -4.62 -10.38
CA GLU A 86 4.82 -3.51 -9.51
C GLU A 86 3.79 -2.37 -9.48
N CYS A 87 2.95 -2.24 -10.52
CA CYS A 87 1.92 -1.21 -10.59
C CYS A 87 0.62 -1.58 -9.84
N GLU A 88 0.46 -2.82 -9.39
CA GLU A 88 -0.67 -3.25 -8.57
C GLU A 88 -0.48 -2.82 -7.10
N PRO A 89 -1.57 -2.51 -6.38
CA PRO A 89 -1.46 -2.11 -4.98
C PRO A 89 -1.01 -3.30 -4.14
N GLY A 90 0.12 -3.13 -3.43
CA GLY A 90 0.56 -4.06 -2.40
C GLY A 90 -0.10 -3.79 -1.04
N PRO A 91 0.22 -4.59 -0.02
CA PRO A 91 -0.30 -4.41 1.34
C PRO A 91 0.26 -3.16 2.05
N GLY A 92 1.15 -2.41 1.40
CA GLY A 92 1.79 -1.21 1.96
C GLY A 92 3.02 -1.50 2.81
N ARG A 93 3.54 -0.43 3.42
CA ARG A 93 4.79 -0.36 4.20
C ARG A 93 4.60 0.42 5.50
N ILE A 94 5.30 0.01 6.56
CA ILE A 94 5.40 0.72 7.83
C ILE A 94 5.83 2.18 7.64
N GLY A 95 5.15 3.10 8.32
CA GLY A 95 5.36 4.54 8.17
C GLY A 95 4.36 5.20 7.22
N GLN A 96 3.68 4.44 6.34
CA GLN A 96 2.63 4.98 5.48
C GLN A 96 1.42 5.51 6.28
N ASP A 97 1.27 5.11 7.54
CA ASP A 97 0.29 5.65 8.48
C ASP A 97 0.62 7.08 8.98
N ARG A 98 1.83 7.58 8.71
CA ARG A 98 2.35 8.86 9.22
C ARG A 98 2.85 9.80 8.13
N GLN A 99 3.32 9.25 7.03
CA GLN A 99 3.81 9.98 5.86
C GLN A 99 3.22 9.37 4.59
N LEU A 100 2.95 10.20 3.58
CA LEU A 100 2.51 9.70 2.28
C LEU A 100 3.59 8.80 1.66
N VAL A 101 4.85 9.23 1.76
CA VAL A 101 6.02 8.47 1.32
C VAL A 101 6.98 8.28 2.50
N PRO A 102 7.18 7.06 3.02
CA PRO A 102 8.19 6.82 4.04
C PRO A 102 9.61 7.21 3.59
N GLU A 103 10.44 7.67 4.53
CA GLU A 103 11.83 8.02 4.23
C GLU A 103 12.67 6.83 3.71
N GLY A 104 13.72 7.14 2.94
CA GLY A 104 14.72 6.16 2.52
C GLY A 104 14.43 5.45 1.20
N SER A 105 13.61 6.03 0.33
CA SER A 105 13.41 5.50 -1.02
C SER A 105 14.72 5.50 -1.83
N ILE A 106 14.93 4.41 -2.58
CA ILE A 106 16.09 4.20 -3.47
C ILE A 106 15.70 4.21 -4.95
N GLY A 107 14.44 4.45 -5.27
CA GLY A 107 13.96 4.47 -6.64
C GLY A 107 12.44 4.62 -6.71
N LEU A 108 11.95 5.02 -7.87
CA LEU A 108 10.54 5.32 -8.12
C LEU A 108 10.12 4.66 -9.42
N THR A 109 9.00 3.93 -9.43
CA THR A 109 8.30 3.53 -10.65
C THR A 109 7.01 4.32 -10.75
N VAL A 110 6.78 4.99 -11.87
CA VAL A 110 5.55 5.72 -12.18
C VAL A 110 4.71 4.87 -13.11
N CYS A 111 3.46 4.62 -12.75
CA CYS A 111 2.53 3.77 -13.46
C CYS A 111 1.29 4.57 -13.89
N GLY A 112 1.04 4.70 -15.19
CA GLY A 112 -0.21 5.23 -15.70
C GLY A 112 -1.32 4.18 -15.58
N LEU A 113 -2.39 4.49 -14.85
CA LEU A 113 -3.52 3.58 -14.61
C LEU A 113 -4.57 3.63 -15.72
N SER A 114 -4.23 4.19 -16.89
CA SER A 114 -5.13 4.21 -18.05
C SER A 114 -5.24 2.81 -18.67
N VAL A 115 -6.45 2.27 -18.66
CA VAL A 115 -6.77 0.93 -19.22
C VAL A 115 -6.48 0.78 -20.71
N LYS A 116 -6.36 1.90 -21.45
CA LYS A 116 -6.16 1.88 -22.91
C LYS A 116 -4.69 1.83 -23.32
N ALA A 117 -3.78 2.26 -22.45
CA ALA A 117 -2.35 2.30 -22.72
C ALA A 117 -1.60 2.34 -21.38
N PRO A 118 -1.35 1.18 -20.75
CA PRO A 118 -0.58 1.13 -19.51
C PRO A 118 0.85 1.61 -19.80
N GLN A 119 1.19 2.79 -19.26
CA GLN A 119 2.53 3.35 -19.30
C GLN A 119 3.23 3.07 -17.98
N ARG A 120 4.52 2.75 -18.05
CA ARG A 120 5.36 2.61 -16.86
C ARG A 120 6.74 3.18 -17.11
N LYS A 121 7.29 3.90 -16.14
CA LYS A 121 8.66 4.43 -16.22
C LYS A 121 9.34 4.37 -14.86
N SER A 122 10.53 3.78 -14.82
CA SER A 122 11.35 3.73 -13.61
C SER A 122 12.37 4.84 -13.60
N HIS A 123 12.60 5.37 -12.40
CA HIS A 123 13.49 6.46 -12.09
C HIS A 123 14.44 6.08 -10.94
N GLY A 124 15.60 6.72 -10.92
CA GLY A 124 16.64 6.49 -9.92
C GLY A 124 16.35 7.11 -8.55
N ALA A 125 17.29 6.96 -7.63
CA ALA A 125 17.16 7.43 -6.26
C ALA A 125 16.99 8.96 -6.15
N ASP A 126 17.64 9.74 -7.03
CA ASP A 126 17.58 11.20 -6.97
C ASP A 126 16.17 11.72 -7.30
N THR A 127 15.56 11.22 -8.38
CA THR A 127 14.16 11.51 -8.70
C THR A 127 13.23 11.05 -7.58
N ALA A 128 13.43 9.85 -7.06
CA ALA A 128 12.59 9.32 -5.98
C ALA A 128 12.63 10.19 -4.73
N LYS A 129 13.83 10.66 -4.33
CA LYS A 129 14.00 11.57 -3.19
C LYS A 129 13.37 12.93 -3.43
N LYS A 130 13.52 13.49 -4.64
CA LYS A 130 12.92 14.77 -5.00
C LYS A 130 11.40 14.70 -4.89
N VAL A 131 10.80 13.72 -5.56
CA VAL A 131 9.34 13.52 -5.54
C VAL A 131 8.82 13.23 -4.14
N ALA A 132 9.53 12.39 -3.36
CA ALA A 132 9.15 12.11 -1.97
C ALA A 132 9.16 13.39 -1.13
N ALA A 133 10.20 14.22 -1.24
CA ALA A 133 10.30 15.48 -0.48
C ALA A 133 9.19 16.48 -0.85
N GLU A 134 8.82 16.56 -2.12
CA GLU A 134 7.70 17.40 -2.58
C GLU A 134 6.37 16.88 -1.99
N ILE A 135 6.12 15.58 -2.07
CA ILE A 135 4.91 14.96 -1.50
C ILE A 135 4.86 15.12 0.02
N ASP A 136 5.97 14.92 0.72
CA ASP A 136 6.04 15.02 2.19
C ASP A 136 5.95 16.47 2.69
N SER A 137 6.19 17.46 1.82
CA SER A 137 5.94 18.87 2.13
C SER A 137 4.43 19.19 2.21
N LEU A 138 3.59 18.32 1.67
CA LEU A 138 2.14 18.49 1.69
C LEU A 138 1.61 18.15 3.08
N ARG A 139 0.59 18.91 3.50
CA ARG A 139 -0.16 18.55 4.69
C ARG A 139 -0.99 17.30 4.41
N ALA A 140 -0.57 16.18 4.98
CA ALA A 140 -1.33 14.94 4.95
C ALA A 140 -2.39 14.89 6.07
N GLU A 141 -3.55 14.33 5.75
CA GLU A 141 -4.60 14.01 6.72
C GLU A 141 -5.05 12.56 6.56
N ARG A 142 -5.81 12.03 7.53
CA ARG A 142 -6.30 10.65 7.46
C ARG A 142 -7.21 10.48 6.26
N PHE A 143 -6.97 9.43 5.49
CA PHE A 143 -7.84 9.02 4.41
C PHE A 143 -9.03 8.24 4.98
N ASP A 144 -10.24 8.67 4.64
CA ASP A 144 -11.50 8.07 5.07
C ASP A 144 -12.18 7.25 3.97
N GLY A 145 -11.53 7.08 2.81
CA GLY A 145 -12.06 6.34 1.66
C GLY A 145 -13.02 7.13 0.78
N ALA A 146 -13.31 8.38 1.12
CA ALA A 146 -14.30 9.18 0.43
C ALA A 146 -13.66 10.03 -0.68
N CYS A 147 -13.17 9.39 -1.75
CA CYS A 147 -12.98 10.12 -3.01
C CYS A 147 -13.47 9.33 -4.22
N ARG A 148 -14.25 10.02 -5.06
CA ARG A 148 -14.70 9.52 -6.36
C ARG A 148 -13.99 10.36 -7.42
N PRO A 149 -12.90 9.86 -8.02
CA PRO A 149 -12.22 10.59 -9.08
C PRO A 149 -13.19 10.83 -10.25
N GLY A 150 -13.01 11.95 -10.94
CA GLY A 150 -13.68 12.20 -12.20
C GLY A 150 -13.21 11.25 -13.30
N ARG A 151 -13.63 11.51 -14.55
CA ARG A 151 -13.00 10.86 -15.71
C ARG A 151 -11.63 11.51 -15.91
N GLY A 152 -10.59 10.89 -15.38
CA GLY A 152 -9.21 11.36 -15.47
C GLY A 152 -8.19 10.21 -15.49
N SER A 153 -6.98 10.49 -15.96
CA SER A 153 -5.85 9.57 -15.90
C SER A 153 -5.32 9.56 -14.46
N ALA A 154 -5.46 8.43 -13.76
CA ALA A 154 -4.80 8.25 -12.47
C ALA A 154 -3.37 7.74 -12.69
N ILE A 155 -2.46 8.14 -11.81
CA ILE A 155 -1.07 7.69 -11.80
C ILE A 155 -0.80 7.02 -10.45
N ARG A 156 0.01 5.96 -10.45
CA ARG A 156 0.53 5.38 -9.22
C ARG A 156 2.04 5.55 -9.16
N LEU A 157 2.49 6.10 -8.04
CA LEU A 157 3.90 6.27 -7.70
C LEU A 157 4.29 5.12 -6.77
N VAL A 158 5.25 4.30 -7.19
CA VAL A 158 5.71 3.12 -6.46
C VAL A 158 7.15 3.35 -6.03
N PHE A 159 7.34 3.69 -4.75
CA PHE A 159 8.64 3.94 -4.15
C PHE A 159 9.28 2.64 -3.69
N ARG A 160 10.48 2.37 -4.19
CA ARG A 160 11.31 1.21 -3.81
C ARG A 160 12.25 1.55 -2.68
N TYR A 161 12.63 0.54 -1.89
CA TYR A 161 13.51 0.66 -0.72
C TYR A 161 14.50 -0.49 -0.71
N ALA A 162 15.61 -0.32 0.01
CA ALA A 162 16.66 -1.35 0.10
C ALA A 162 16.17 -2.67 0.74
N GLN A 163 15.18 -2.60 1.63
CA GLN A 163 14.61 -3.76 2.33
C GLN A 163 13.11 -3.58 2.48
N GLY A 164 12.34 -4.66 2.32
CA GLY A 164 10.88 -4.69 2.49
C GLY A 164 10.08 -4.32 1.24
N PRO A 165 8.73 -4.32 1.31
CA PRO A 165 7.84 -4.05 0.18
C PRO A 165 7.88 -2.57 -0.25
N PRO A 166 7.53 -2.24 -1.49
CA PRO A 166 7.43 -0.84 -1.93
C PRO A 166 6.31 -0.09 -1.17
N ALA A 167 6.38 1.24 -1.20
CA ALA A 167 5.30 2.12 -0.77
C ALA A 167 4.62 2.70 -2.01
N ALA A 168 3.29 2.60 -2.10
CA ALA A 168 2.53 3.14 -3.20
C ALA A 168 1.77 4.41 -2.78
N VAL A 169 1.77 5.41 -3.66
CA VAL A 169 0.90 6.60 -3.60
C VAL A 169 0.10 6.65 -4.89
N THR A 170 -1.23 6.65 -4.80
CA THR A 170 -2.10 6.86 -5.96
C THR A 170 -2.43 8.34 -6.09
N VAL A 171 -2.33 8.87 -7.29
CA VAL A 171 -2.65 10.24 -7.68
C VAL A 171 -3.90 10.20 -8.54
N TRP A 172 -4.97 10.82 -8.05
CA TRP A 172 -6.31 10.70 -8.63
C TRP A 172 -6.73 11.93 -9.46
N GLY A 173 -5.91 12.98 -9.49
CA GLY A 173 -6.25 14.30 -10.03
C GLY A 173 -6.39 15.34 -8.92
N THR A 174 -6.52 16.62 -9.28
CA THR A 174 -6.55 17.72 -8.29
C THR A 174 -7.83 17.73 -7.46
N GLU A 175 -8.93 17.11 -7.91
CA GLU A 175 -10.15 16.98 -7.12
C GLU A 175 -10.02 16.04 -5.91
N CYS A 176 -9.20 14.99 -6.05
CA CYS A 176 -9.04 13.94 -5.05
C CYS A 176 -7.68 13.99 -4.36
N GLY A 177 -6.72 14.67 -4.98
CA GLY A 177 -5.35 14.72 -4.50
C GLY A 177 -4.62 13.40 -4.71
N MET A 178 -3.81 13.05 -3.73
CA MET A 178 -3.05 11.81 -3.67
C MET A 178 -3.31 11.08 -2.36
N GLU A 179 -3.16 9.76 -2.37
CA GLU A 179 -3.39 8.92 -1.19
C GLU A 179 -2.48 7.69 -1.15
N ASN A 180 -2.25 7.15 0.04
CA ASN A 180 -1.45 5.93 0.25
C ASN A 180 -2.21 4.85 1.06
N THR A 181 -3.54 4.84 0.93
CA THR A 181 -4.53 4.05 1.69
C THR A 181 -4.77 4.52 3.13
N PHE A 182 -3.81 5.19 3.76
CA PHE A 182 -3.93 5.65 5.16
C PHE A 182 -4.05 7.17 5.27
N LEU A 183 -3.35 7.87 4.41
CA LEU A 183 -3.27 9.31 4.36
C LEU A 183 -3.66 9.83 2.99
N ARG A 184 -4.17 11.05 2.96
CA ARG A 184 -4.40 11.83 1.75
C ARG A 184 -3.71 13.18 1.84
N GLY A 185 -3.25 13.69 0.71
CA GLY A 185 -2.66 15.03 0.56
C GLY A 185 -3.30 15.77 -0.61
N ALA A 186 -3.46 17.08 -0.46
CA ALA A 186 -3.92 17.94 -1.54
C ALA A 186 -2.87 18.00 -2.67
N LEU A 187 -3.32 17.95 -3.91
CA LEU A 187 -2.46 17.99 -5.11
C LEU A 187 -2.67 19.32 -5.83
N SER A 188 -1.59 20.04 -6.12
CA SER A 188 -1.64 21.22 -6.99
C SER A 188 -1.57 20.81 -8.46
N ALA A 189 -2.03 21.69 -9.36
CA ALA A 189 -1.95 21.43 -10.80
C ALA A 189 -0.49 21.31 -11.27
N GLU A 190 0.41 22.13 -10.73
CA GLU A 190 1.83 22.12 -11.05
C GLU A 190 2.48 20.79 -10.70
N LEU A 191 2.19 20.26 -9.50
CA LEU A 191 2.70 18.96 -9.08
C LEU A 191 2.07 17.83 -9.91
N MET A 192 0.80 17.94 -10.31
CA MET A 192 0.17 16.96 -11.20
C MET A 192 0.86 16.90 -12.56
N ASP A 193 1.17 18.06 -13.15
CA ASP A 193 1.87 18.14 -14.44
C ASP A 193 3.30 17.59 -14.32
N GLU A 194 4.02 17.92 -13.25
CA GLU A 194 5.36 17.37 -12.99
C GLU A 194 5.32 15.83 -12.88
N LEU A 195 4.41 15.28 -12.08
CA LEU A 195 4.27 13.83 -11.90
C LEU A 195 3.84 13.13 -13.19
N SER A 196 3.02 13.78 -14.01
CA SER A 196 2.60 13.25 -15.31
C SER A 196 3.76 13.24 -16.31
N GLY A 197 4.61 14.27 -16.30
CA GLY A 197 5.81 14.33 -17.13
C GLY A 197 6.86 13.26 -16.79
N LEU A 198 6.75 12.58 -15.64
CA LEU A 198 7.58 11.42 -15.31
C LEU A 198 7.19 10.16 -16.09
N LEU A 199 6.07 10.15 -16.82
CA LEU A 199 5.66 9.05 -17.70
C LEU A 199 6.12 9.21 -19.16
N ASP A 200 6.44 10.44 -19.58
CA ASP A 200 7.00 10.77 -20.91
C ASP A 200 8.50 10.46 -20.94
#